data_AF-A0A6V7X066-F1
#
_entry.id   AF-A0A6V7X066-F1
#
_cell.length_a   1.000
_cell.length_b   1.000
_cell.length_c   1.000
_cell.angle_alpha   90.00
_cell.angle_beta   90.00
_cell.angle_gamma   90.00
#
_symmetry.space_group_name_H-M   'P 1'
#
loop_
_entity.id
_entity.type
_entity.pdbx_description
1 polymer ?
#
loop_
_entity_poly.entity_id
_entity_poly.type
_entity_poly.pdbx_seq_one_letter_code
_entity_poly.pdbx_strand_id
1 'polypeptide(L)'
;MSWTVDDEIKAKNGFLLKYVARSAEEKIYLQRHFNILMVVLMPGYPEQNCAFNVNYSTKQIIQKELNEANNLIMNAKNMNGGYEEFNNFWKNWLDGTKFLKKYHHFVLILCFVSKNDLKEAENYCRFVESRLRLELIFSIELNQREIKYTHSTDKEKCLPNEIKIKYG
;
A
#
# COMPACT_ATOMS: atom_id res chain seq x y z
N MET A 1 -20.06 36.94 -25.03
CA MET A 1 -19.49 37.19 -23.69
C MET A 1 -18.33 36.23 -23.53
N SER A 2 -17.11 36.74 -23.43
CA SER A 2 -15.92 35.90 -23.25
C SER A 2 -15.81 35.54 -21.77
N TRP A 3 -15.74 34.24 -21.49
CA TRP A 3 -15.40 33.72 -20.18
C TRP A 3 -14.08 34.34 -19.72
N THR A 4 -14.08 35.04 -18.59
CA THR A 4 -12.88 35.67 -18.05
C THR A 4 -12.24 34.79 -16.97
N VAL A 5 -10.95 35.04 -16.69
CA VAL A 5 -10.21 34.34 -15.61
C VAL A 5 -10.90 34.52 -14.26
N ASP A 6 -11.50 35.70 -14.03
CA ASP A 6 -12.24 36.01 -12.81
C ASP A 6 -13.53 35.20 -12.70
N ASP A 7 -14.22 34.95 -13.82
CA ASP A 7 -15.39 34.08 -13.87
C ASP A 7 -15.01 32.63 -13.54
N GLU A 8 -13.84 32.18 -14.00
CA GLU A 8 -13.34 30.83 -13.73
C GLU A 8 -12.94 30.61 -12.26
N ILE A 9 -12.32 31.62 -11.63
CA ILE A 9 -11.96 31.58 -10.21
C ILE A 9 -13.22 31.55 -9.33
N LYS A 10 -14.23 32.37 -9.66
CA LYS A 10 -15.53 32.36 -8.97
C LYS A 10 -16.25 31.01 -9.11
N ALA A 11 -16.24 30.42 -10.30
CA ALA A 11 -16.85 29.12 -10.54
C ALA A 11 -16.15 27.98 -9.75
N LYS A 12 -14.82 28.05 -9.57
CA LYS A 12 -14.04 27.04 -8.85
C LYS A 12 -14.08 27.17 -7.32
N ASN A 13 -14.40 28.34 -6.77
CA ASN A 13 -14.43 28.57 -5.32
C ASN A 13 -15.44 27.69 -4.54
N GLY A 14 -16.47 27.15 -5.19
CA GLY A 14 -17.42 26.20 -4.58
C GLY A 14 -17.02 24.72 -4.69
N PHE A 15 -16.07 24.38 -5.56
CA PHE A 15 -15.66 23.00 -5.87
C PHE A 15 -14.22 22.68 -5.47
N LEU A 16 -13.44 23.68 -5.07
CA LEU A 16 -12.16 23.47 -4.45
C LEU A 16 -12.39 22.85 -3.06
N LEU A 17 -12.17 21.53 -2.95
CA LEU A 17 -11.75 20.91 -1.69
C LEU A 17 -10.72 21.87 -1.09
N LYS A 18 -11.06 22.51 0.05
CA LYS A 18 -10.18 23.46 0.70
C LYS A 18 -8.83 22.77 0.85
N TYR A 19 -7.86 23.20 0.05
CA TYR A 19 -6.51 22.71 0.19
C TYR A 19 -6.04 23.27 1.53
N VAL A 20 -6.17 22.48 2.58
CA VAL A 20 -5.69 22.85 3.91
C VAL A 20 -4.17 22.93 3.74
N ALA A 21 -3.67 24.15 3.65
CA ALA A 21 -2.24 24.41 3.59
C ALA A 21 -1.64 23.85 4.87
N ARG A 22 -0.94 22.73 4.76
CA ARG A 22 -0.34 22.05 5.91
C ARG A 22 0.60 23.01 6.63
N SER A 23 0.48 23.07 7.95
CA SER A 23 1.28 23.96 8.78
C SER A 23 2.78 23.65 8.63
N ALA A 24 3.65 24.61 8.92
CA ALA A 24 5.10 24.37 8.91
C ALA A 24 5.48 23.23 9.87
N GLU A 25 4.77 23.10 10.99
CA GLU A 25 4.92 22.02 11.96
C GLU A 25 4.49 20.68 11.38
N GLU A 26 3.39 20.60 10.64
CA GLU A 26 2.99 19.39 9.92
C GLU A 26 4.00 19.01 8.84
N LYS A 27 4.58 19.98 8.13
CA LYS A 27 5.66 19.73 7.15
C LYS A 27 6.92 19.18 7.82
N ILE A 28 7.31 19.74 8.96
CA ILE A 28 8.43 19.25 9.76
C ILE A 28 8.10 17.87 10.36
N TYR A 29 6.85 17.64 10.76
CA TYR A 29 6.37 16.35 11.26
C TYR A 29 6.37 15.28 10.16
N LEU A 30 5.97 15.63 8.93
CA LEU A 30 6.09 14.80 7.72
C LEU A 30 7.55 14.46 7.41
N GLN A 31 8.45 15.43 7.52
CA GLN A 31 9.89 15.23 7.37
C GLN A 31 10.48 14.38 8.51
N ARG A 32 9.96 14.46 9.74
CA ARG A 32 10.35 13.61 10.87
C ARG A 32 9.74 12.19 10.78
N HIS A 33 8.61 12.03 10.10
CA HIS A 33 8.02 10.73 9.77
C HIS A 33 8.80 9.97 8.68
N PHE A 34 9.74 10.62 7.98
CA PHE A 34 10.84 9.95 7.28
C PHE A 34 11.90 9.42 8.27
N ASN A 35 11.50 8.86 9.41
CA ASN A 35 12.39 7.92 10.07
C ASN A 35 12.73 6.86 9.03
N ILE A 36 14.00 6.70 8.69
CA ILE A 36 14.41 5.72 7.70
C ILE A 36 14.21 4.34 8.33
N LEU A 37 12.99 3.81 8.16
CA LEU A 37 12.53 2.60 8.81
C LEU A 37 13.26 1.36 8.28
N MET A 38 13.61 1.41 7.00
CA MET A 38 14.39 0.43 6.25
C MET A 38 15.25 1.17 5.21
N VAL A 39 16.55 0.90 5.20
CA VAL A 39 17.51 1.52 4.26
C VAL A 39 17.96 0.47 3.25
N VAL A 40 17.78 0.75 1.97
CA VAL A 40 18.39 0.01 0.87
C VAL A 40 19.00 1.03 -0.08
N LEU A 41 20.32 1.21 -0.02
CA LEU A 41 20.99 2.24 -0.81
C LEU A 41 21.28 1.74 -2.22
N MET A 42 21.02 2.61 -3.20
CA MET A 42 21.52 2.44 -4.55
C MET A 42 23.05 2.62 -4.55
N PRO A 43 23.82 1.73 -5.21
CA PRO A 43 25.28 1.82 -5.22
C PRO A 43 25.83 2.95 -6.11
N GLY A 44 24.99 3.57 -6.94
CA GLY A 44 25.39 4.66 -7.83
C GLY A 44 25.27 6.04 -7.18
N TYR A 45 26.13 6.97 -7.59
CA TYR A 45 26.09 8.36 -7.11
C TYR A 45 25.11 9.23 -7.93
N PRO A 46 24.28 10.09 -7.30
CA PRO A 46 24.13 10.25 -5.85
C PRO A 46 23.38 9.08 -5.22
N GLU A 47 23.81 8.68 -4.02
CA GLU A 47 23.19 7.59 -3.27
C GLU A 47 21.74 7.92 -2.94
N GLN A 48 20.84 6.97 -3.17
CA GLN A 48 19.42 7.12 -2.88
C GLN A 48 18.90 5.87 -2.15
N ASN A 49 18.02 6.07 -1.17
CA ASN A 49 17.33 4.97 -0.51
C ASN A 49 16.18 4.48 -1.41
N CYS A 50 16.27 3.25 -1.93
CA CYS A 50 15.23 2.61 -2.72
C CYS A 50 14.00 2.22 -1.88
N ALA A 51 14.16 2.06 -0.57
CA ALA A 51 13.09 1.67 0.35
C ALA A 51 12.42 2.87 1.05
N PHE A 52 12.49 4.08 0.46
CA PHE A 52 11.96 5.31 1.07
C PHE A 52 10.44 5.31 1.31
N ASN A 53 9.69 4.46 0.62
CA ASN A 53 8.23 4.35 0.77
C ASN A 53 7.80 3.37 1.88
N VAL A 54 8.75 2.66 2.50
CA VAL A 54 8.46 1.75 3.62
C VAL A 54 7.99 2.57 4.83
N ASN A 55 6.80 2.24 5.32
CA ASN A 55 6.17 2.81 6.51
C ASN A 55 6.21 1.82 7.68
N TYR A 56 5.65 2.20 8.83
CA TYR A 56 5.74 1.39 10.05
C TYR A 56 5.04 0.04 9.88
N SER A 57 3.88 0.02 9.21
CA SER A 57 3.15 -1.21 8.94
C SER A 57 3.88 -2.14 7.98
N THR A 58 4.34 -1.61 6.85
CA THR A 58 5.02 -2.40 5.81
C THR A 58 6.36 -2.93 6.30
N LYS A 59 7.10 -2.17 7.12
CA LYS A 59 8.30 -2.70 7.82
C LYS A 59 7.97 -3.95 8.64
N GLN A 60 6.95 -3.89 9.49
CA GLN A 60 6.57 -5.03 10.33
C GLN A 60 6.19 -6.25 9.49
N ILE A 61 5.47 -6.04 8.39
CA ILE A 61 5.08 -7.11 7.45
C ILE A 61 6.33 -7.72 6.80
N ILE A 62 7.21 -6.91 6.25
CA ILE A 62 8.46 -7.38 5.60
C ILE A 62 9.29 -8.20 6.59
N GLN A 63 9.50 -7.70 7.80
CA GLN A 63 10.26 -8.41 8.83
C GLN A 63 9.61 -9.74 9.23
N LYS A 64 8.28 -9.76 9.36
CA LYS A 64 7.53 -10.98 9.65
C LYS A 64 7.70 -12.03 8.55
N GLU A 65 7.47 -11.65 7.30
CA GLU A 65 7.55 -12.59 6.17
C GLU A 65 9.00 -13.09 5.97
N LEU A 66 10.01 -12.25 6.19
CA LEU A 66 11.42 -12.66 6.17
C LEU A 66 11.74 -13.67 7.27
N ASN A 67 11.24 -13.47 8.49
CA ASN A 67 11.44 -14.40 9.60
C ASN A 67 10.74 -15.74 9.33
N GLU A 68 9.49 -15.71 8.83
CA GLU A 68 8.75 -16.91 8.45
C GLU A 68 9.47 -17.68 7.34
N ALA A 69 9.94 -16.98 6.30
CA ALA A 69 10.71 -17.58 5.22
C ALA A 69 12.02 -18.20 5.72
N ASN A 70 12.77 -17.51 6.58
CA ASN A 70 14.01 -18.03 7.14
C ASN A 70 13.77 -19.33 7.94
N ASN A 71 12.72 -19.37 8.77
CA ASN A 71 12.36 -20.56 9.52
C ASN A 71 12.01 -21.74 8.59
N LEU A 72 11.25 -21.48 7.52
CA LEU A 72 10.91 -22.50 6.53
C LEU A 72 12.16 -23.04 5.82
N ILE A 73 13.06 -22.15 5.36
CA ILE A 73 14.30 -22.54 4.68
C ILE A 73 15.22 -23.34 5.61
N MET A 74 15.34 -22.92 6.88
CA MET A 74 16.13 -23.66 7.87
C MET A 74 15.55 -25.05 8.14
N ASN A 75 14.23 -25.19 8.21
CA ASN A 75 13.58 -26.49 8.35
C ASN A 75 13.83 -27.37 7.12
N ALA A 76 13.74 -26.81 5.91
CA ALA A 76 14.01 -27.54 4.67
C ALA A 76 15.46 -27.99 4.54
N LYS A 77 16.42 -27.19 5.01
CA LYS A 77 17.83 -27.59 5.06
C LYS A 77 18.06 -28.84 5.92
N ASN A 78 17.24 -29.01 6.95
CA ASN A 78 17.32 -30.14 7.88
C ASN A 78 16.39 -31.32 7.50
N MET A 79 15.68 -31.23 6.38
CA MET A 79 14.85 -32.33 5.87
C MET A 79 15.74 -33.38 5.21
N ASN A 80 15.55 -34.65 5.60
CA ASN A 80 16.18 -35.81 4.95
C ASN A 80 15.33 -36.36 3.79
N GLY A 81 14.47 -35.52 3.21
CA GLY A 81 13.47 -35.88 2.21
C GLY A 81 14.04 -36.06 0.81
N GLY A 82 13.36 -36.87 -0.01
CA GLY A 82 13.68 -37.03 -1.43
C GLY A 82 13.35 -35.78 -2.26
N TYR A 83 13.73 -35.81 -3.55
CA TYR A 83 13.52 -34.70 -4.50
C TYR A 83 12.06 -34.18 -4.56
N GLU A 84 11.07 -35.07 -4.45
CA GLU A 84 9.64 -34.70 -4.48
C GLU A 84 9.21 -33.89 -3.25
N GLU A 85 9.71 -34.23 -2.07
CA GLU A 85 9.41 -33.51 -0.82
C GLU A 85 10.00 -32.10 -0.86
N PHE A 86 11.21 -31.96 -1.39
CA PHE A 86 11.86 -30.67 -1.58
C PHE A 86 11.11 -29.79 -2.59
N ASN A 87 10.65 -30.36 -3.70
CA ASN A 87 9.83 -29.65 -4.69
C ASN A 87 8.48 -29.19 -4.11
N ASN A 88 7.81 -30.05 -3.34
CA ASN A 88 6.55 -29.67 -2.68
C ASN A 88 6.77 -28.59 -1.63
N PHE A 89 7.89 -28.62 -0.90
CA PHE A 89 8.27 -27.54 0.00
C PHE A 89 8.41 -26.19 -0.73
N TRP A 90 9.15 -26.13 -1.84
CA TRP A 90 9.30 -24.88 -2.61
C TRP A 90 7.98 -24.37 -3.16
N LYS A 91 7.12 -25.26 -3.68
CA LYS A 91 5.77 -24.89 -4.13
C LYS A 91 4.98 -24.26 -3.00
N ASN A 92 4.94 -24.91 -1.83
CA ASN A 92 4.20 -24.41 -0.67
C ASN A 92 4.74 -23.06 -0.20
N TRP A 93 6.06 -22.86 -0.20
CA TRP A 93 6.68 -21.59 0.17
C TRP A 93 6.33 -20.46 -0.81
N LEU A 94 6.40 -20.72 -2.12
CA LEU A 94 6.10 -19.74 -3.17
C LEU A 94 4.61 -19.42 -3.27
N ASP A 95 3.73 -20.40 -3.06
CA ASP A 95 2.27 -20.21 -3.08
C ASP A 95 1.80 -19.35 -1.89
N GLY A 96 2.50 -19.46 -0.75
CA GLY A 96 2.25 -18.66 0.44
C GLY A 96 0.83 -18.83 1.01
N THR A 97 0.46 -17.93 1.93
CA THR A 97 -0.88 -17.93 2.53
C THR A 97 -1.80 -16.90 1.88
N LYS A 98 -3.06 -17.30 1.63
CA LYS A 98 -4.09 -16.42 1.04
C LYS A 98 -4.28 -15.18 1.92
N PHE A 99 -4.24 -13.98 1.31
CA PHE A 99 -4.37 -12.69 2.01
C PHE A 99 -5.62 -12.61 2.89
N LEU A 100 -6.77 -13.04 2.38
CA LEU A 100 -8.04 -13.05 3.13
C LEU A 100 -8.04 -13.96 4.38
N LYS A 101 -7.09 -14.90 4.46
CA LYS A 101 -6.91 -15.75 5.65
C LYS A 101 -5.85 -15.21 6.61
N LYS A 102 -5.06 -14.20 6.21
CA LYS A 102 -4.01 -13.60 7.04
C LYS A 102 -4.56 -12.65 8.11
N TYR A 103 -5.76 -12.11 7.90
CA TYR A 103 -6.33 -11.04 8.74
C TYR A 103 -7.78 -11.32 9.12
N HIS A 104 -8.23 -10.75 10.23
CA HIS A 104 -9.62 -10.83 10.70
C HIS A 104 -10.48 -9.64 10.22
N HIS A 105 -9.86 -8.49 9.97
CA HIS A 105 -10.54 -7.25 9.60
C HIS A 105 -10.00 -6.74 8.27
N PHE A 106 -10.90 -6.24 7.43
CA PHE A 106 -10.59 -5.75 6.09
C PHE A 106 -11.32 -4.44 5.81
N VAL A 107 -10.67 -3.56 5.04
CA VAL A 107 -11.28 -2.35 4.49
C VAL A 107 -11.25 -2.49 2.97
N LEU A 108 -12.42 -2.40 2.35
CA LEU A 108 -12.56 -2.44 0.90
C LEU A 108 -12.68 -1.01 0.37
N ILE A 109 -11.91 -0.69 -0.66
CA ILE A 109 -11.89 0.62 -1.29
C ILE A 109 -12.21 0.44 -2.77
N LEU A 110 -13.34 1.01 -3.19
CA LEU A 110 -13.84 0.92 -4.55
C LEU A 110 -13.70 2.28 -5.22
N CYS A 111 -13.11 2.29 -6.42
CA CYS A 111 -13.00 3.48 -7.24
C CYS A 111 -14.05 3.41 -8.35
N PHE A 112 -14.90 4.43 -8.46
CA PHE A 112 -15.94 4.51 -9.49
C PHE A 112 -15.61 5.67 -10.43
N VAL A 113 -15.72 5.44 -11.74
CA VAL A 113 -15.56 6.46 -12.79
C VAL A 113 -16.79 6.46 -13.67
N SER A 114 -17.31 7.65 -14.00
CA SER A 114 -18.62 7.78 -14.68
C SER A 114 -18.59 7.47 -16.18
N LYS A 115 -17.41 7.41 -16.79
CA LYS A 115 -17.20 7.12 -18.20
C LYS A 115 -16.47 5.80 -18.35
N ASN A 116 -16.85 5.01 -19.36
CA ASN A 116 -16.11 3.80 -19.79
C ASN A 116 -14.76 4.14 -20.47
N ASP A 117 -14.06 5.17 -19.99
CA ASP A 117 -12.67 5.41 -20.37
C ASP A 117 -11.78 4.65 -19.39
N LEU A 118 -11.28 3.50 -19.85
CA LEU A 118 -10.37 2.64 -19.08
C LEU A 118 -9.11 3.39 -18.62
N LYS A 119 -8.61 4.35 -19.41
CA LYS A 119 -7.41 5.11 -19.09
C LYS A 119 -7.68 6.15 -18.01
N GLU A 120 -8.86 6.79 -18.04
CA GLU A 120 -9.30 7.70 -16.99
C GLU A 120 -9.49 6.95 -15.67
N ALA A 121 -10.11 5.76 -15.73
CA ALA A 121 -10.27 4.87 -14.58
C ALA A 121 -8.94 4.45 -13.96
N GLU A 122 -7.98 4.00 -14.78
CA GLU A 122 -6.64 3.60 -14.30
C GLU A 122 -5.90 4.78 -13.63
N ASN A 123 -5.93 5.96 -14.25
CA ASN A 123 -5.31 7.16 -13.69
C ASN A 123 -5.96 7.57 -12.37
N TYR A 124 -7.28 7.46 -12.27
CA TYR A 124 -8.00 7.74 -11.03
C TYR A 124 -7.64 6.75 -9.92
N CYS A 125 -7.60 5.44 -10.23
CA CYS A 125 -7.16 4.41 -9.28
C CYS A 125 -5.74 4.67 -8.78
N ARG A 126 -4.79 5.01 -9.66
CA ARG A 126 -3.41 5.38 -9.27
C ARG A 126 -3.37 6.61 -8.36
N PHE A 127 -4.20 7.61 -8.64
CA PHE A 127 -4.32 8.78 -7.79
C PHE A 127 -4.83 8.39 -6.38
N VAL A 128 -5.90 7.60 -6.30
CA VAL A 128 -6.45 7.12 -5.04
C VAL A 128 -5.42 6.29 -4.27
N GLU A 129 -4.71 5.39 -4.93
CA GLU A 129 -3.66 4.57 -4.31
C GLU A 129 -2.54 5.42 -3.70
N SER A 130 -2.08 6.44 -4.44
CA SER A 130 -1.04 7.36 -3.95
C SER A 130 -1.47 8.12 -2.69
N ARG A 131 -2.76 8.48 -2.59
CA ARG A 131 -3.35 9.16 -1.44
C ARG A 131 -3.61 8.20 -0.29
N LEU A 132 -4.08 7.00 -0.59
CA LEU A 132 -4.34 5.97 0.41
C LEU A 132 -3.12 5.72 1.28
N ARG A 133 -1.94 5.56 0.65
CA ARG A 133 -0.70 5.35 1.38
C ARG A 133 -0.42 6.44 2.40
N LEU A 134 -0.67 7.69 2.03
CA LEU A 134 -0.47 8.84 2.91
C LEU A 134 -1.51 8.88 4.04
N GLU A 135 -2.78 8.66 3.72
CA GLU A 135 -3.86 8.69 4.72
C GLU A 135 -3.74 7.53 5.72
N LEU A 136 -3.30 6.35 5.28
CA LEU A 136 -3.00 5.23 6.18
C LEU A 136 -1.93 5.60 7.20
N ILE A 137 -0.88 6.30 6.77
CA ILE A 137 0.20 6.75 7.66
C ILE A 137 -0.33 7.80 8.66
N PHE A 138 -1.06 8.82 8.19
CA PHE A 138 -1.48 9.91 9.07
C PHE A 138 -2.65 9.57 9.99
N SER A 139 -3.59 8.77 9.53
CA SER A 139 -4.81 8.52 10.30
C SER A 139 -4.72 7.24 11.10
N ILE A 140 -4.16 6.18 10.51
CA ILE A 140 -4.24 4.84 11.07
C ILE A 140 -2.99 4.47 11.86
N GLU A 141 -1.79 4.76 11.34
CA GLU A 141 -0.54 4.43 12.06
C GLU A 141 -0.28 5.31 13.30
N LEU A 142 -0.96 6.45 13.44
CA LEU A 142 -0.88 7.28 14.65
C LEU A 142 -1.68 6.68 15.82
N ASN A 143 -2.75 5.93 15.55
CA ASN A 143 -3.57 5.30 16.60
C ASN A 143 -3.07 3.88 16.93
N GLN A 144 -1.83 3.80 17.42
CA GLN A 144 -1.13 2.53 17.71
C GLN A 144 -1.78 1.67 18.81
N ARG A 145 -2.74 2.22 19.57
CA ARG A 145 -3.43 1.49 20.63
C ARG A 145 -4.48 0.53 20.09
N GLU A 146 -5.13 0.90 18.99
CA GLU A 146 -6.25 0.15 18.42
C GLU A 146 -5.84 -0.60 17.15
N ILE A 147 -4.90 -0.06 16.37
CA ILE A 147 -4.49 -0.64 15.09
C ILE A 147 -3.00 -1.01 15.14
N LYS A 148 -2.71 -2.31 15.02
CA LYS A 148 -1.34 -2.84 15.08
C LYS A 148 -0.52 -2.51 13.84
N TYR A 149 -1.08 -2.76 12.66
CA TYR A 149 -0.53 -2.41 11.35
C TYR A 149 -1.59 -2.57 10.25
N THR A 150 -1.36 -1.93 9.11
CA THR A 150 -2.19 -2.06 7.89
C THR A 150 -1.44 -2.71 6.75
N HIS A 151 -2.10 -3.60 6.02
CA HIS A 151 -1.56 -4.22 4.82
C HIS A 151 -2.49 -3.92 3.64
N SER A 152 -2.03 -3.10 2.68
CA SER A 152 -2.74 -2.88 1.43
C SER A 152 -2.37 -3.95 0.41
N THR A 153 -3.34 -4.46 -0.34
CA THR A 153 -3.09 -5.32 -1.49
C THR A 153 -3.89 -4.83 -2.69
N ASP A 154 -3.24 -4.82 -3.85
CA ASP A 154 -3.77 -4.51 -5.17
C ASP A 154 -4.26 -5.77 -5.92
N LYS A 155 -4.03 -6.96 -5.33
CA LYS A 155 -4.36 -8.23 -5.99
C LYS A 155 -5.87 -8.41 -6.05
N GLU A 156 -6.47 -8.13 -7.21
CA GLU A 156 -7.88 -8.42 -7.55
C GLU A 156 -8.27 -9.87 -7.23
N LYS A 157 -7.31 -10.80 -7.29
CA LYS A 157 -7.49 -12.22 -6.93
C LYS A 157 -7.92 -12.42 -5.47
N CYS A 158 -7.71 -11.44 -4.59
CA CYS A 158 -8.09 -11.48 -3.19
C CYS A 158 -9.50 -10.96 -2.92
N LEU A 159 -10.24 -10.46 -3.91
CA LEU A 159 -11.63 -10.07 -3.71
C LEU A 159 -12.54 -11.31 -3.61
N PRO A 160 -13.46 -11.37 -2.63
CA PRO A 160 -14.53 -12.36 -2.58
C PRO A 160 -15.35 -12.37 -3.88
N ASN A 161 -15.81 -13.56 -4.30
CA ASN A 161 -16.52 -13.72 -5.57
C ASN A 161 -17.82 -12.90 -5.61
N GLU A 162 -18.46 -12.71 -4.46
CA GLU A 162 -19.69 -11.93 -4.32
C GLU A 162 -19.47 -10.45 -4.69
N ILE A 163 -18.31 -9.90 -4.33
CA ILE A 163 -17.93 -8.53 -4.66
C ILE A 163 -17.56 -8.43 -6.14
N LYS A 164 -16.85 -9.42 -6.68
CA LYS A 164 -16.50 -9.46 -8.11
C LYS A 164 -17.74 -9.52 -9.00
N ILE A 165 -18.75 -10.32 -8.65
CA ILE A 165 -19.99 -10.45 -9.42
C ILE A 165 -20.81 -9.14 -9.37
N LYS A 166 -20.75 -8.42 -8.25
CA LYS A 166 -21.56 -7.21 -8.05
C LYS A 166 -20.92 -5.95 -8.65
N TYR A 167 -19.59 -5.89 -8.73
CA TYR A 167 -18.85 -4.67 -9.08
C TYR A 167 -17.77 -4.85 -10.16
N GLY A 168 -17.54 -6.07 -10.66
CA GLY A 168 -16.67 -6.36 -11.81
C GLY A 168 -17.47 -6.61 -13.07
#